data_AF-A0A3N5YEJ9-F1
#
_entry.id   AF-A0A3N5YEJ9-F1
#
_cell.length_a   1.000
_cell.length_b   1.000
_cell.length_c   1.000
_cell.angle_alpha   90.00
_cell.angle_beta   90.00
_cell.angle_gamma   90.00
#
_symmetry.space_group_name_H-M   'P 1'
#
loop_
_entity.id
_entity.type
_entity.pdbx_description
1 polymer ?
#
loop_
_entity_poly.entity_id
_entity_poly.type
_entity_poly.pdbx_seq_one_letter_code
_entity_poly.pdbx_strand_id
1 'polypeptide(L)'
;MNRAITELTRALTFAAAAHCNQRRKGVAQEPYIDHLIEVLHLVACATGGDDLELCIAALLHDVLEDTSISPAALEEAFGPRVLRLVQENSDDMTLPKEERQRSRIAAMAGKSPDARIVKIADVISNLRALAASPPAGWGADRKLAYLESCRRLVEAGRGVNAEIEETFDRTAADAERSIRKEATLDEDGHRTAVRQLQSAIGQPVHHVYVPNTRHRANTDADVDTLCRAIARQFPAATVQHAEALFEGRRHPILLARIRSDDTESVIALAQHLCRVFDERFVGVETEGRYIRIYADDTA
;
A
#
# COMPACT_ATOMS: atom_id res chain seq x y z
N MET A 1 -20.05 -21.47 -33.87
CA MET A 1 -19.31 -21.09 -32.64
C MET A 1 -19.58 -19.61 -32.38
N ASN A 2 -19.94 -19.22 -31.16
CA ASN A 2 -20.26 -17.81 -30.87
C ASN A 2 -18.98 -16.96 -31.02
N ARG A 3 -19.00 -15.97 -31.93
CA ARG A 3 -17.86 -15.11 -32.23
C ARG A 3 -17.35 -14.39 -30.98
N ALA A 4 -18.26 -13.93 -30.12
CA ALA A 4 -17.90 -13.23 -28.88
C ALA A 4 -17.10 -14.13 -27.93
N ILE A 5 -17.55 -15.37 -27.73
CA ILE A 5 -16.83 -16.35 -26.88
C ILE A 5 -15.43 -16.62 -27.43
N THR A 6 -15.31 -16.72 -28.75
CA THR A 6 -14.03 -17.03 -29.40
C THR A 6 -13.03 -15.88 -29.24
N GLU A 7 -13.45 -14.65 -29.52
CA GLU A 7 -12.59 -13.46 -29.39
C GLU A 7 -12.22 -13.18 -27.92
N LEU A 8 -13.17 -13.33 -27.00
CA LEU A 8 -12.90 -13.12 -25.58
C LEU A 8 -11.93 -14.17 -25.02
N THR A 9 -12.05 -15.43 -25.44
CA THR A 9 -11.11 -16.49 -25.05
C THR A 9 -9.72 -16.24 -25.64
N ARG A 10 -9.65 -15.70 -26.87
CA ARG A 10 -8.39 -15.28 -27.50
C ARG A 10 -7.73 -14.14 -26.72
N ALA A 11 -8.49 -13.12 -26.33
CA ALA A 11 -8.02 -12.02 -25.49
C ALA A 11 -7.55 -12.52 -24.10
N LEU A 12 -8.29 -13.44 -23.48
CA LEU A 12 -7.92 -14.03 -22.19
C LEU A 12 -6.60 -14.80 -22.28
N THR A 13 -6.43 -15.60 -23.33
CA THR A 13 -5.18 -16.33 -23.58
C THR A 13 -4.02 -15.38 -23.78
N PHE A 14 -4.23 -14.30 -24.53
CA PHE A 14 -3.23 -13.25 -24.75
C PHE A 14 -2.83 -12.56 -23.44
N ALA A 15 -3.81 -12.13 -22.64
CA ALA A 15 -3.59 -11.50 -21.34
C ALA A 15 -2.85 -12.44 -20.38
N ALA A 16 -3.29 -13.69 -20.28
CA ALA A 16 -2.68 -14.69 -19.40
C ALA A 16 -1.22 -14.98 -19.79
N ALA A 17 -0.91 -15.03 -21.08
CA ALA A 17 0.46 -15.19 -21.56
C ALA A 17 1.33 -13.97 -21.22
N ALA A 18 0.82 -12.76 -21.48
CA ALA A 18 1.54 -11.52 -21.24
C ALA A 18 1.85 -11.30 -19.74
N HIS A 19 0.92 -11.67 -18.85
CA HIS A 19 1.03 -11.48 -17.40
C HIS A 19 1.37 -12.77 -16.61
N CYS A 20 1.86 -13.83 -17.27
CA CYS A 20 2.02 -15.17 -16.65
C CYS A 20 2.85 -15.18 -15.36
N ASN A 21 3.88 -14.33 -15.28
CA ASN A 21 4.77 -14.22 -14.13
C ASN A 21 4.40 -13.06 -13.18
N GLN A 22 3.42 -12.25 -13.52
CA GLN A 22 3.01 -11.12 -12.69
C GLN A 22 2.13 -11.59 -11.54
N ARG A 23 2.30 -10.93 -10.38
CA ARG A 23 1.52 -11.15 -9.17
C ARG A 23 0.99 -9.82 -8.64
N ARG A 24 -0.14 -9.88 -7.93
CA ARG A 24 -0.65 -8.74 -7.15
C ARG A 24 0.35 -8.35 -6.08
N LYS A 25 0.32 -7.08 -5.68
CA LYS A 25 1.23 -6.50 -4.66
C LYS A 25 0.86 -6.88 -3.22
N GLY A 26 -0.30 -7.51 -3.01
CA GLY A 26 -0.76 -7.98 -1.72
C GLY A 26 0.12 -9.10 -1.14
N VAL A 27 0.01 -9.34 0.17
CA VAL A 27 0.78 -10.40 0.85
C VAL A 27 0.49 -11.81 0.30
N ALA A 28 -0.72 -12.04 -0.19
CA ALA A 28 -1.14 -13.31 -0.79
C ALA A 28 -0.54 -13.56 -2.18
N GLN A 29 -0.04 -12.51 -2.86
CA GLN A 29 0.61 -12.62 -4.17
C GLN A 29 -0.25 -13.39 -5.19
N GLU A 30 -1.53 -13.03 -5.31
CA GLU A 30 -2.45 -13.68 -6.24
C GLU A 30 -1.98 -13.52 -7.69
N PRO A 31 -2.23 -14.52 -8.58
CA PRO A 31 -1.98 -14.39 -10.00
C PRO A 31 -2.62 -13.13 -10.59
N TYR A 32 -1.88 -12.37 -11.41
CA TYR A 32 -2.40 -11.11 -11.94
C TYR A 32 -3.62 -11.29 -12.84
N ILE A 33 -3.78 -12.45 -13.48
CA ILE A 33 -4.94 -12.75 -14.32
C ILE A 33 -6.27 -12.65 -13.57
N ASP A 34 -6.29 -12.87 -12.25
CA ASP A 34 -7.50 -12.75 -11.43
C ASP A 34 -8.00 -11.30 -11.42
N HIS A 35 -7.09 -10.31 -11.45
CA HIS A 35 -7.43 -8.90 -11.63
C HIS A 35 -8.16 -8.65 -12.93
N LEU A 36 -7.58 -9.14 -14.02
CA LEU A 36 -8.03 -8.83 -15.38
C LEU A 36 -9.41 -9.43 -15.62
N ILE A 37 -9.65 -10.64 -15.09
CA ILE A 37 -10.95 -11.30 -15.10
C ILE A 37 -11.96 -10.51 -14.25
N GLU A 38 -11.58 -10.02 -13.07
CA GLU A 38 -12.46 -9.21 -12.24
C GLU A 38 -12.84 -7.88 -12.93
N VAL A 39 -11.87 -7.20 -13.55
CA VAL A 39 -12.10 -5.95 -14.29
C VAL A 39 -13.03 -6.19 -15.47
N LEU A 40 -12.79 -7.24 -16.27
CA LEU A 40 -13.70 -7.68 -17.32
C LEU A 40 -15.12 -7.92 -16.77
N HIS A 41 -15.24 -8.65 -15.66
CA HIS A 41 -16.54 -8.96 -15.06
C HIS A 41 -17.29 -7.70 -14.63
N LEU A 42 -16.61 -6.76 -13.97
CA LEU A 42 -17.19 -5.48 -13.54
C LEU A 42 -17.69 -4.64 -14.73
N VAL A 43 -16.89 -4.55 -15.79
CA VAL A 43 -17.28 -3.84 -17.02
C VAL A 43 -18.46 -4.53 -17.70
N ALA A 44 -18.44 -5.86 -17.81
CA ALA A 44 -19.51 -6.63 -18.44
C ALA A 44 -20.83 -6.49 -17.66
N CYS A 45 -20.81 -6.55 -16.32
CA CYS A 45 -22.00 -6.31 -15.51
C CYS A 45 -22.57 -4.90 -15.74
N ALA A 46 -21.72 -3.87 -15.64
CA ALA A 46 -22.16 -2.48 -15.75
C ALA A 46 -22.69 -2.08 -17.14
N THR A 47 -22.32 -2.82 -18.19
CA THR A 47 -22.64 -2.48 -19.59
C THR A 47 -23.55 -3.52 -20.27
N GLY A 48 -23.95 -4.56 -19.55
CA GLY A 48 -24.65 -5.72 -20.10
C GLY A 48 -23.76 -6.68 -20.91
N GLY A 49 -22.49 -6.33 -21.13
CA GLY A 49 -21.53 -7.18 -21.88
C GLY A 49 -21.77 -7.22 -23.38
N ASP A 50 -22.59 -6.31 -23.91
CA ASP A 50 -22.96 -6.27 -25.33
C ASP A 50 -21.82 -5.73 -26.22
N ASP A 51 -20.94 -4.90 -25.65
CA ASP A 51 -19.77 -4.36 -26.35
C ASP A 51 -18.55 -5.25 -26.14
N LEU A 52 -18.30 -6.11 -27.12
CA LEU A 52 -17.20 -7.07 -27.10
C LEU A 52 -15.82 -6.41 -27.08
N GLU A 53 -15.61 -5.33 -27.83
CA GLU A 53 -14.30 -4.66 -27.87
C GLU A 53 -14.01 -3.92 -26.56
N LEU A 54 -15.03 -3.37 -25.90
CA LEU A 54 -14.89 -2.80 -24.55
C LEU A 54 -14.53 -3.88 -23.53
N CYS A 55 -15.18 -5.04 -23.58
CA CYS A 55 -14.84 -6.18 -22.72
C CYS A 55 -13.40 -6.67 -22.96
N ILE A 56 -12.98 -6.76 -24.23
CA ILE A 56 -11.60 -7.11 -24.58
C ILE A 56 -10.62 -6.05 -24.06
N ALA A 57 -10.92 -4.77 -24.22
CA ALA A 57 -10.08 -3.69 -23.70
C ALA A 57 -9.96 -3.73 -22.17
N ALA A 58 -11.05 -4.04 -21.46
CA ALA A 58 -11.05 -4.22 -20.00
C ALA A 58 -10.08 -5.34 -19.57
N LEU A 59 -10.08 -6.47 -20.28
CA LEU A 59 -9.20 -7.59 -20.02
C LEU A 59 -7.72 -7.29 -20.35
N LEU A 60 -7.48 -6.37 -21.29
CA LEU A 60 -6.16 -6.01 -21.79
C LEU A 60 -5.64 -4.66 -21.28
N HIS A 61 -6.33 -4.01 -20.34
CA HIS A 61 -6.06 -2.60 -20.00
C HIS A 61 -4.63 -2.30 -19.52
N ASP A 62 -3.96 -3.27 -18.90
CA ASP A 62 -2.59 -3.15 -18.37
C ASP A 62 -1.50 -3.69 -19.29
N VAL A 63 -1.84 -4.28 -20.44
CA VAL A 63 -0.83 -5.00 -21.25
C VAL A 63 0.26 -4.07 -21.78
N LEU A 64 -0.05 -2.81 -22.04
CA LEU A 64 0.94 -1.83 -22.51
C LEU A 64 1.78 -1.24 -21.37
N GLU A 65 1.28 -1.27 -20.12
CA GLU A 65 1.98 -0.70 -18.96
C GLU A 65 2.93 -1.71 -18.31
N ASP A 66 2.46 -2.95 -18.14
CA ASP A 66 3.12 -3.96 -17.30
C ASP A 66 3.83 -5.07 -18.10
N THR A 67 3.80 -5.02 -19.43
CA THR A 67 4.37 -6.08 -20.28
C THR A 67 5.20 -5.52 -21.44
N SER A 68 5.83 -6.40 -22.22
CA SER A 68 6.60 -6.01 -23.40
C SER A 68 5.78 -5.94 -24.69
N ILE A 69 4.45 -6.02 -24.60
CA ILE A 69 3.57 -5.94 -25.78
C ILE A 69 3.60 -4.53 -26.36
N SER A 70 3.80 -4.43 -27.68
CA SER A 70 3.80 -3.14 -28.37
C SER A 70 2.39 -2.71 -28.78
N PRO A 71 2.12 -1.40 -28.91
CA PRO A 71 0.87 -0.88 -29.48
C PRO A 71 0.53 -1.49 -30.85
N ALA A 72 1.52 -1.64 -31.72
CA ALA A 72 1.34 -2.21 -33.05
C ALA A 72 0.90 -3.69 -33.00
N ALA A 73 1.49 -4.49 -32.11
CA ALA A 73 1.10 -5.89 -31.93
C ALA A 73 -0.32 -6.01 -31.35
N LEU A 74 -0.69 -5.11 -30.44
CA LEU A 74 -2.03 -5.06 -29.86
C LEU A 74 -3.09 -4.68 -30.91
N GLU A 75 -2.81 -3.69 -31.74
CA GLU A 75 -3.69 -3.26 -32.83
C GLU A 75 -3.84 -4.34 -33.92
N GLU A 76 -2.75 -4.99 -34.32
CA GLU A 76 -2.79 -6.11 -35.25
C GLU A 76 -3.66 -7.25 -34.71
N ALA A 77 -3.55 -7.53 -33.40
CA ALA A 77 -4.30 -8.60 -32.77
C ALA A 77 -5.78 -8.28 -32.55
N PHE A 78 -6.14 -7.08 -32.07
CA PHE A 78 -7.50 -6.79 -31.57
C PHE A 78 -8.14 -5.55 -32.20
N GLY A 79 -7.45 -4.88 -33.11
CA GLY A 79 -7.95 -3.73 -33.85
C GLY A 79 -7.73 -2.38 -33.16
N PRO A 80 -7.99 -1.30 -33.90
CA PRO A 80 -7.63 0.05 -33.49
C PRO A 80 -8.48 0.57 -32.32
N ARG A 81 -9.72 0.11 -32.16
CA ARG A 81 -10.57 0.56 -31.04
C ARG A 81 -10.08 0.00 -29.71
N VAL A 82 -9.76 -1.29 -29.66
CA VAL A 82 -9.16 -1.91 -28.47
C VAL A 82 -7.85 -1.23 -28.12
N LEU A 83 -6.97 -1.00 -29.10
CA LEU A 83 -5.72 -0.27 -28.87
C LEU A 83 -5.98 1.10 -28.22
N ARG A 84 -6.88 1.92 -28.78
CA ARG A 84 -7.18 3.24 -28.22
C ARG A 84 -7.67 3.17 -26.78
N LEU A 85 -8.61 2.26 -26.48
CA LEU A 85 -9.14 2.11 -25.12
C LEU A 85 -8.05 1.68 -24.13
N VAL A 86 -7.14 0.77 -24.53
CA VAL A 86 -6.02 0.35 -23.68
C VAL A 86 -5.04 1.50 -23.49
N GLN A 87 -4.67 2.23 -24.55
CA GLN A 87 -3.80 3.41 -24.46
C GLN A 87 -4.39 4.50 -23.55
N GLU A 88 -5.69 4.75 -23.65
CA GLU A 88 -6.38 5.68 -22.77
C GLU A 88 -6.32 5.23 -21.31
N ASN A 89 -6.14 3.95 -21.02
CA ASN A 89 -6.09 3.38 -19.66
C ASN A 89 -4.68 3.18 -19.09
N SER A 90 -3.64 3.21 -19.94
CA SER A 90 -2.24 3.09 -19.52
C SER A 90 -1.67 4.41 -19.04
N ASP A 91 -0.83 4.35 -18.01
CA ASP A 91 -0.09 5.51 -17.53
C ASP A 91 1.22 5.75 -18.32
N ASP A 92 1.66 7.01 -18.35
CA ASP A 92 3.03 7.32 -18.78
C ASP A 92 4.03 6.96 -17.67
N MET A 93 4.64 5.79 -17.81
CA MET A 93 5.59 5.25 -16.84
C MET A 93 6.94 5.97 -16.82
N THR A 94 7.20 6.90 -17.74
CA THR A 94 8.42 7.74 -17.73
C THR A 94 8.38 8.84 -16.68
N LEU A 95 7.17 9.24 -16.24
CA LEU A 95 7.00 10.28 -15.23
C LEU A 95 7.29 9.76 -13.81
N PRO A 96 7.80 10.60 -12.90
CA PRO A 96 7.90 10.29 -11.48
C PRO A 96 6.55 9.92 -10.87
N LYS A 97 6.55 9.05 -9.85
CA LYS A 97 5.32 8.50 -9.25
C LYS A 97 4.29 9.56 -8.84
N GLU A 98 4.74 10.65 -8.21
CA GLU A 98 3.84 11.74 -7.78
C GLU A 98 3.24 12.52 -8.95
N GLU A 99 4.01 12.67 -10.02
CA GLU A 99 3.56 13.34 -11.24
C GLU A 99 2.60 12.45 -12.01
N ARG A 100 2.85 11.13 -12.08
CA ARG A 100 1.89 10.14 -12.59
C ARG A 100 0.56 10.21 -11.87
N GLN A 101 0.58 10.27 -10.54
CA GLN A 101 -0.64 10.37 -9.74
C GLN A 101 -1.45 11.63 -10.07
N ARG A 102 -0.78 12.78 -10.24
CA ARG A 102 -1.42 14.04 -10.62
C ARG A 102 -1.96 14.00 -12.05
N SER A 103 -1.16 13.50 -12.99
CA SER A 103 -1.52 13.35 -14.40
C SER A 103 -2.74 12.45 -14.57
N ARG A 104 -2.80 11.32 -13.86
CA ARG A 104 -3.94 10.40 -13.88
C ARG A 104 -5.27 11.09 -13.57
N ILE A 105 -5.31 11.87 -12.49
CA ILE A 105 -6.54 12.56 -12.07
C ILE A 105 -6.91 13.63 -13.10
N ALA A 106 -5.92 14.42 -13.56
CA ALA A 106 -6.15 15.47 -14.55
C ALA A 106 -6.64 14.92 -15.89
N ALA A 107 -6.11 13.76 -16.33
CA ALA A 107 -6.47 13.12 -17.59
C ALA A 107 -7.82 12.41 -17.54
N MET A 108 -8.30 12.02 -16.35
CA MET A 108 -9.50 11.20 -16.19
C MET A 108 -10.74 11.79 -16.88
N ALA A 109 -10.97 13.09 -16.74
CA ALA A 109 -12.11 13.77 -17.36
C ALA A 109 -12.02 13.82 -18.90
N GLY A 110 -10.81 13.74 -19.45
CA GLY A 110 -10.54 13.74 -20.89
C GLY A 110 -10.64 12.37 -21.56
N LYS A 111 -10.70 11.28 -20.77
CA LYS A 111 -10.89 9.92 -21.30
C LYS A 111 -12.29 9.76 -21.90
N SER A 112 -12.39 8.91 -22.92
CA SER A 112 -13.67 8.47 -23.46
C SER A 112 -14.56 7.84 -22.36
N PRO A 113 -15.90 7.87 -22.50
CA PRO A 113 -16.80 7.24 -21.52
C PRO A 113 -16.44 5.77 -21.25
N ASP A 114 -16.15 5.02 -22.31
CA ASP A 114 -15.73 3.62 -22.26
C ASP A 114 -14.43 3.42 -21.47
N ALA A 115 -13.40 4.24 -21.74
CA ALA A 115 -12.15 4.17 -21.00
C ALA A 115 -12.32 4.54 -19.52
N ARG A 116 -13.21 5.49 -19.20
CA ARG A 116 -13.54 5.82 -17.81
C ARG A 116 -14.21 4.65 -17.08
N ILE A 117 -15.13 3.93 -17.74
CA ILE A 117 -15.75 2.72 -17.16
C ILE A 117 -14.68 1.68 -16.83
N VAL A 118 -13.77 1.39 -17.77
CA VAL A 118 -12.64 0.46 -17.53
C VAL A 118 -11.78 0.92 -16.37
N LYS A 119 -11.45 2.22 -16.30
CA LYS A 119 -10.61 2.73 -15.20
C LYS A 119 -11.29 2.67 -13.84
N ILE A 120 -12.61 2.88 -13.78
CA ILE A 120 -13.38 2.72 -12.53
C ILE A 120 -13.38 1.23 -12.12
N ALA A 121 -13.54 0.29 -13.06
CA ALA A 121 -13.45 -1.15 -12.79
C ALA A 121 -12.07 -1.55 -12.22
N ASP A 122 -10.98 -1.06 -12.82
CA ASP A 122 -9.60 -1.22 -12.34
C ASP A 122 -9.48 -0.75 -10.87
N VAL A 123 -9.94 0.47 -10.58
CA VAL A 123 -9.93 1.04 -9.23
C VAL A 123 -10.73 0.19 -8.23
N ILE A 124 -11.92 -0.30 -8.60
CA ILE A 124 -12.73 -1.20 -7.76
C ILE A 124 -11.96 -2.46 -7.42
N SER A 125 -11.40 -3.13 -8.43
CA SER A 125 -10.63 -4.36 -8.25
C SER A 125 -9.41 -4.15 -7.33
N ASN A 126 -8.72 -3.02 -7.49
CA ASN A 126 -7.59 -2.65 -6.63
C ASN A 126 -8.00 -2.39 -5.18
N LEU A 127 -9.15 -1.73 -4.94
CA LEU A 127 -9.66 -1.50 -3.59
C LEU A 127 -10.09 -2.80 -2.91
N ARG A 128 -10.70 -3.74 -3.64
CA ARG A 128 -11.04 -5.07 -3.12
C ARG A 128 -9.78 -5.84 -2.73
N ALA A 129 -8.77 -5.83 -3.59
CA ALA A 129 -7.47 -6.43 -3.29
C ALA A 129 -6.81 -5.80 -2.06
N LEU A 130 -6.86 -4.46 -1.91
CA LEU A 130 -6.33 -3.77 -0.73
C LEU A 130 -7.04 -4.20 0.57
N ALA A 131 -8.36 -4.37 0.53
CA ALA A 131 -9.15 -4.78 1.68
C ALA A 131 -8.91 -6.24 2.07
N ALA A 132 -8.70 -7.13 1.10
CA ALA A 132 -8.49 -8.56 1.32
C ALA A 132 -7.02 -8.90 1.67
N SER A 133 -6.08 -8.32 0.94
CA SER A 133 -4.66 -8.65 0.98
C SER A 133 -3.83 -7.38 0.72
N PRO A 134 -3.72 -6.48 1.70
CA PRO A 134 -2.93 -5.25 1.55
C PRO A 134 -1.45 -5.59 1.34
N PRO A 135 -0.67 -4.70 0.68
CA PRO A 135 0.77 -4.90 0.59
C PRO A 135 1.43 -4.90 1.98
N ALA A 136 2.51 -5.67 2.11
CA ALA A 136 3.24 -5.79 3.37
C ALA A 136 3.68 -4.41 3.91
N GLY A 137 3.52 -4.21 5.22
CA GLY A 137 3.92 -2.98 5.91
C GLY A 137 3.02 -1.76 5.68
N TRP A 138 1.90 -1.89 4.99
CA TRP A 138 0.95 -0.78 4.86
C TRP A 138 0.12 -0.60 6.13
N GLY A 139 0.36 0.51 6.85
CA GLY A 139 -0.48 0.96 7.96
C GLY A 139 -1.84 1.50 7.51
N ALA A 140 -2.75 1.68 8.46
CA ALA A 140 -4.11 2.16 8.18
C ALA A 140 -4.13 3.53 7.49
N ASP A 141 -3.29 4.47 7.92
CA ASP A 141 -3.21 5.81 7.34
C ASP A 141 -2.84 5.76 5.85
N ARG A 142 -1.88 4.90 5.49
CA ARG A 142 -1.48 4.68 4.11
C ARG A 142 -2.59 4.05 3.27
N LYS A 143 -3.32 3.06 3.82
CA LYS A 143 -4.49 2.46 3.15
C LYS A 143 -5.60 3.50 2.92
N LEU A 144 -5.87 4.36 3.91
CA LEU A 144 -6.85 5.45 3.81
C LEU A 144 -6.41 6.52 2.80
N ALA A 145 -5.13 6.89 2.76
CA ALA A 145 -4.60 7.83 1.77
C ALA A 145 -4.71 7.28 0.34
N TYR A 146 -4.49 5.98 0.16
CA TYR A 146 -4.71 5.31 -1.13
C TYR A 146 -6.19 5.33 -1.51
N LEU A 147 -7.09 4.98 -0.58
CA LEU A 147 -8.54 5.04 -0.81
C LEU A 147 -9.00 6.45 -1.22
N GLU A 148 -8.51 7.48 -0.54
CA GLU A 148 -8.80 8.88 -0.88
C GLU A 148 -8.28 9.25 -2.28
N SER A 149 -7.10 8.74 -2.65
CA SER A 149 -6.57 8.90 -4.01
C SER A 149 -7.46 8.23 -5.06
N CYS A 150 -8.00 7.04 -4.77
CA CYS A 150 -8.98 6.36 -5.61
C CYS A 150 -10.29 7.16 -5.74
N ARG A 151 -10.80 7.73 -4.65
CA ARG A 151 -12.00 8.58 -4.66
C ARG A 151 -11.83 9.78 -5.57
N ARG A 152 -10.71 10.50 -5.45
CA ARG A 152 -10.41 11.66 -6.31
C ARG A 152 -10.33 11.29 -7.78
N LEU A 153 -9.73 10.13 -8.09
CA LEU A 153 -9.63 9.64 -9.45
C LEU A 153 -11.01 9.32 -10.02
N VAL A 154 -11.85 8.57 -9.29
CA VAL A 154 -13.21 8.23 -9.76
C VAL A 154 -14.08 9.47 -9.87
N GLU A 155 -13.99 10.40 -8.91
CA GLU A 155 -14.74 11.66 -8.94
C GLU A 155 -14.46 12.49 -10.19
N ALA A 156 -13.19 12.54 -10.62
CA ALA A 156 -12.81 13.22 -11.85
C ALA A 156 -13.36 12.55 -13.13
N GLY A 157 -13.84 11.30 -13.04
CA GLY A 157 -14.32 10.50 -14.17
C GLY A 157 -15.80 10.14 -14.14
N ARG A 158 -16.57 10.58 -13.14
CA ARG A 158 -18.00 10.25 -13.00
C ARG A 158 -18.87 10.77 -14.15
N GLY A 159 -20.12 10.28 -14.17
CA GLY A 159 -21.15 10.67 -15.13
C GLY A 159 -21.12 9.83 -16.41
N VAL A 160 -20.55 8.63 -16.36
CA VAL A 160 -20.43 7.73 -17.51
C VAL A 160 -21.29 6.48 -17.37
N ASN A 161 -21.44 5.95 -16.16
CA ASN A 161 -22.23 4.74 -15.91
C ASN A 161 -22.59 4.65 -14.42
N ALA A 162 -23.88 4.77 -14.10
CA ALA A 162 -24.34 4.82 -12.70
C ALA A 162 -24.09 3.50 -11.95
N GLU A 163 -24.17 2.35 -12.61
CA GLU A 163 -24.04 1.04 -11.96
C GLU A 163 -22.62 0.79 -11.46
N ILE A 164 -21.62 1.08 -12.29
CA ILE A 164 -20.21 0.92 -11.88
C ILE A 164 -19.80 1.98 -10.85
N GLU A 165 -20.33 3.19 -10.97
CA GLU A 165 -20.10 4.27 -10.01
C GLU A 165 -20.67 3.92 -8.62
N GLU A 166 -21.89 3.37 -8.56
CA GLU A 166 -22.48 2.87 -7.31
C GLU A 166 -21.70 1.67 -6.74
N THR A 167 -21.22 0.78 -7.62
CA THR A 167 -20.37 -0.35 -7.22
C THR A 167 -19.05 0.13 -6.61
N PHE A 168 -18.46 1.19 -7.16
CA PHE A 168 -17.31 1.86 -6.55
C PHE A 168 -17.66 2.44 -5.17
N ASP A 169 -18.78 3.15 -5.04
CA ASP A 169 -19.17 3.79 -3.78
C ASP A 169 -19.35 2.77 -2.65
N ARG A 170 -20.02 1.65 -2.93
CA ARG A 170 -20.15 0.53 -1.98
C ARG A 170 -18.78 -0.06 -1.63
N THR A 171 -17.96 -0.36 -2.62
CA THR A 171 -16.63 -0.95 -2.42
C THR A 171 -15.73 -0.03 -1.58
N ALA A 172 -15.74 1.28 -1.87
CA ALA A 172 -14.97 2.28 -1.14
C ALA A 172 -15.44 2.40 0.32
N ALA A 173 -16.76 2.41 0.56
CA ALA A 173 -17.31 2.43 1.90
C ALA A 173 -16.96 1.16 2.70
N ASP A 174 -16.99 -0.01 2.05
CA ASP A 174 -16.65 -1.29 2.68
C ASP A 174 -15.16 -1.38 3.03
N ALA A 175 -14.30 -0.98 2.10
CA ALA A 175 -12.87 -0.88 2.33
C ALA A 175 -12.55 0.07 3.49
N GLU A 176 -13.19 1.25 3.53
CA GLU A 176 -13.00 2.21 4.63
C GLU A 176 -13.40 1.61 5.99
N ARG A 177 -14.56 0.96 6.07
CA ARG A 177 -15.01 0.31 7.31
C ARG A 177 -14.04 -0.78 7.76
N SER A 178 -13.55 -1.60 6.82
CA SER A 178 -12.57 -2.65 7.09
C SER A 178 -11.26 -2.07 7.63
N ILE A 179 -10.69 -1.08 6.92
CA ILE A 179 -9.44 -0.41 7.30
C ILE A 179 -9.58 0.26 8.66
N ARG A 180 -10.69 0.97 8.92
CA ARG A 180 -10.94 1.64 10.21
C ARG A 180 -11.12 0.63 11.34
N LYS A 181 -11.77 -0.51 11.10
CA LYS A 181 -11.93 -1.57 12.11
C LYS A 181 -10.58 -2.18 12.49
N GLU A 182 -9.73 -2.50 11.50
CA GLU A 182 -8.34 -2.90 11.74
C GLU A 182 -7.60 -1.79 12.52
N ALA A 183 -7.80 -0.53 12.14
CA ALA A 183 -7.31 0.65 12.84
C ALA A 183 -8.01 0.96 14.19
N THR A 184 -8.88 0.10 14.70
CA THR A 184 -9.38 0.20 16.09
C THR A 184 -8.78 -0.85 17.01
N LEU A 185 -8.15 -1.89 16.45
CA LEU A 185 -7.42 -2.92 17.19
C LEU A 185 -5.99 -2.41 17.48
N ASP A 186 -5.78 -1.65 18.56
CA ASP A 186 -4.44 -1.10 18.95
C ASP A 186 -3.68 -2.15 19.76
N GLU A 187 -3.71 -3.40 19.30
CA GLU A 187 -3.24 -4.57 20.08
C GLU A 187 -1.77 -4.45 20.49
N ASP A 188 -1.00 -3.67 19.73
CA ASP A 188 0.42 -3.41 19.91
C ASP A 188 0.76 -1.93 20.11
N GLY A 189 -0.20 -1.05 20.44
CA GLY A 189 0.06 0.37 20.71
C GLY A 189 0.57 1.22 19.52
N HIS A 190 0.68 0.64 18.31
CA HIS A 190 1.30 1.28 17.14
C HIS A 190 0.67 2.63 16.80
N ARG A 191 -0.66 2.71 16.82
CA ARG A 191 -1.38 3.92 16.38
C ARG A 191 -1.40 5.01 17.43
N THR A 192 -1.32 4.62 18.70
CA THR A 192 -1.10 5.56 19.79
C THR A 192 0.30 6.18 19.64
N ALA A 193 1.31 5.36 19.35
CA ALA A 193 2.68 5.82 19.09
C ALA A 193 2.80 6.72 17.85
N VAL A 194 2.19 6.38 16.70
CA VAL A 194 2.21 7.24 15.48
C VAL A 194 1.66 8.64 15.80
N ARG A 195 0.50 8.72 16.45
CA ARG A 195 -0.15 10.01 16.75
C ARG A 195 0.66 10.86 17.71
N GLN A 196 1.24 10.24 18.75
CA GLN A 196 2.12 10.92 19.69
C GLN A 196 3.38 11.46 19.00
N LEU A 197 3.98 10.67 18.10
CA LEU A 197 5.18 11.05 17.37
C LEU A 197 4.94 12.16 16.34
N GLN A 198 3.88 12.08 15.54
CA GLN A 198 3.55 13.11 14.58
C GLN A 198 3.29 14.48 15.23
N SER A 199 2.72 14.50 16.45
CA SER A 199 2.54 15.73 17.23
C SER A 199 3.84 16.31 17.78
N ALA A 200 4.90 15.49 17.93
CA ALA A 200 6.18 15.89 18.51
C ALA A 200 7.24 16.24 17.45
N ILE A 201 7.18 15.63 16.27
CA ILE A 201 8.18 15.77 15.19
C ILE A 201 7.89 17.03 14.36
N GLY A 202 8.15 18.20 14.94
CA GLY A 202 8.35 19.47 14.21
C GLY A 202 9.83 19.86 14.06
N GLN A 203 10.74 19.00 14.53
CA GLN A 203 12.20 19.16 14.54
C GLN A 203 12.87 17.77 14.35
N PRO A 204 14.15 17.69 13.94
CA PRO A 204 14.87 16.42 13.87
C PRO A 204 14.90 15.73 15.25
N VAL A 205 14.26 14.57 15.37
CA VAL A 205 14.15 13.82 16.64
C VAL A 205 15.24 12.75 16.75
N HIS A 206 15.75 12.54 17.96
CA HIS A 206 16.68 11.47 18.29
C HIS A 206 15.92 10.27 18.88
N HIS A 207 15.83 9.15 18.16
CA HIS A 207 15.21 7.93 18.70
C HIS A 207 16.04 7.35 19.86
N VAL A 208 15.40 6.98 20.99
CA VAL A 208 16.04 6.41 22.19
C VAL A 208 15.36 5.08 22.56
N TYR A 209 15.95 3.97 22.12
CA TYR A 209 15.47 2.64 22.53
C TYR A 209 16.06 2.26 23.88
N VAL A 210 15.22 1.92 24.86
CA VAL A 210 15.62 1.43 26.19
C VAL A 210 15.06 0.01 26.36
N PRO A 211 15.85 -1.06 26.19
CA PRO A 211 15.40 -2.36 26.63
C PRO A 211 15.37 -2.35 28.17
N ASN A 212 14.20 -2.56 28.78
CA ASN A 212 14.16 -2.96 30.18
C ASN A 212 14.59 -4.42 30.23
N THR A 213 15.89 -4.70 30.22
CA THR A 213 16.39 -6.05 30.44
C THR A 213 16.05 -6.46 31.86
N ARG A 214 14.84 -7.01 32.08
CA ARG A 214 14.30 -7.51 33.36
C ARG A 214 15.41 -7.83 34.36
N HIS A 215 15.69 -6.89 35.26
CA HIS A 215 16.64 -7.02 36.37
C HIS A 215 18.06 -7.54 36.05
N ARG A 216 18.52 -7.57 34.79
CA ARG A 216 19.87 -8.02 34.39
C ARG A 216 20.67 -6.89 33.73
N ALA A 217 21.99 -6.94 33.86
CA ALA A 217 22.88 -5.99 33.18
C ALA A 217 22.92 -6.27 31.66
N ASN A 218 23.00 -5.19 30.88
CA ASN A 218 23.25 -5.26 29.44
C ASN A 218 24.66 -5.85 29.17
N THR A 219 24.76 -6.78 28.24
CA THR A 219 26.01 -7.41 27.81
C THR A 219 26.48 -6.87 26.46
N ASP A 220 27.75 -7.10 26.10
CA ASP A 220 28.28 -6.76 24.76
C ASP A 220 27.47 -7.44 23.63
N ALA A 221 26.92 -8.63 23.89
CA ALA A 221 26.05 -9.34 22.94
C ALA A 221 24.70 -8.62 22.71
N ASP A 222 24.17 -7.94 23.74
CA ASP A 222 22.96 -7.12 23.64
C ASP A 222 23.24 -5.86 22.79
N VAL A 223 24.42 -5.25 22.95
CA VAL A 223 24.90 -4.12 22.12
C VAL A 223 25.02 -4.54 20.65
N ASP A 224 25.68 -5.66 20.38
CA ASP A 224 25.84 -6.19 19.03
C ASP A 224 24.49 -6.50 18.36
N THR A 225 23.55 -7.04 19.13
CA THR A 225 22.20 -7.35 18.66
C THR A 225 21.43 -6.08 18.31
N LEU A 226 21.50 -5.06 19.15
CA LEU A 226 20.91 -3.75 18.90
C LEU A 226 21.53 -3.08 17.65
N CYS A 227 22.85 -3.07 17.54
CA CYS A 227 23.57 -2.53 16.38
C CYS A 227 23.15 -3.21 15.07
N ARG A 228 23.06 -4.54 15.04
CA ARG A 228 22.61 -5.30 13.85
C ARG A 228 21.17 -4.99 13.47
N ALA A 229 20.27 -4.89 14.45
CA ALA A 229 18.86 -4.61 14.21
C ALA A 229 18.66 -3.20 13.64
N ILE A 230 19.41 -2.21 14.12
CA ILE A 230 19.31 -0.82 13.67
C ILE A 230 20.00 -0.60 12.32
N ALA A 231 21.19 -1.18 12.10
CA ALA A 231 22.04 -0.88 10.94
C ALA A 231 21.36 -1.16 9.58
N ARG A 232 20.39 -2.09 9.54
CA ARG A 232 19.60 -2.40 8.34
C ARG A 232 18.75 -1.24 7.85
N GLN A 233 18.20 -0.45 8.78
CA GLN A 233 17.23 0.60 8.47
C GLN A 233 17.80 2.00 8.70
N PHE A 234 18.73 2.14 9.65
CA PHE A 234 19.36 3.40 10.02
C PHE A 234 20.89 3.23 10.16
N PRO A 235 21.63 3.15 9.05
CA PRO A 235 23.08 2.88 9.08
C PRO A 235 23.91 3.99 9.73
N ALA A 236 23.37 5.22 9.84
CA ALA A 236 24.02 6.35 10.50
C ALA A 236 23.70 6.46 12.01
N ALA A 237 22.99 5.48 12.57
CA ALA A 237 22.65 5.47 13.98
C ALA A 237 23.89 5.23 14.85
N THR A 238 23.88 5.77 16.06
CA THR A 238 24.91 5.50 17.08
C THR A 238 24.28 4.80 18.27
N VAL A 239 25.03 3.89 18.92
CA VAL A 239 24.59 3.16 20.12
C VAL A 239 25.63 3.38 21.22
N GLN A 240 25.18 3.69 22.44
CA GLN A 240 26.04 3.86 23.61
C GLN A 240 25.38 3.29 24.86
N HIS A 241 26.17 2.94 25.87
CA HIS A 241 25.66 2.68 27.21
C HIS A 241 25.25 4.01 27.87
N ALA A 242 24.16 3.99 28.63
CA ALA A 242 23.73 5.11 29.44
C ALA A 242 23.05 4.63 30.74
N GLU A 243 22.66 5.56 31.60
CA GLU A 243 21.86 5.30 32.79
C GLU A 243 20.57 6.11 32.72
N ALA A 244 19.45 5.49 33.04
CA ALA A 244 18.16 6.17 33.20
C ALA A 244 17.73 6.19 34.66
N LEU A 245 17.12 7.29 35.11
CA LEU A 245 16.48 7.37 36.41
C LEU A 245 15.04 6.87 36.30
N PHE A 246 14.67 5.89 37.10
CA PHE A 246 13.30 5.36 37.19
C PHE A 246 12.97 5.15 38.66
N GLU A 247 11.85 5.74 39.13
CA GLU A 247 11.43 5.70 40.55
C GLU A 247 12.55 6.04 41.56
N GLY A 248 13.44 6.96 41.19
CA GLY A 248 14.58 7.37 42.03
C GLY A 248 15.77 6.39 42.04
N ARG A 249 15.75 5.33 41.24
CA ARG A 249 16.87 4.39 41.04
C ARG A 249 17.49 4.56 39.65
N ARG A 250 18.80 4.32 39.55
CA ARG A 250 19.54 4.37 38.27
C ARG A 250 19.58 2.98 37.66
N HIS A 251 19.16 2.86 36.41
CA HIS A 251 19.13 1.62 35.65
C HIS A 251 20.08 1.72 34.46
N PRO A 252 20.94 0.71 34.21
CA PRO A 252 21.77 0.68 33.01
C PRO A 252 20.89 0.45 31.78
N ILE A 253 21.07 1.27 30.76
CA ILE A 253 20.31 1.21 29.52
C ILE A 253 21.25 1.19 28.31
N LEU A 254 20.78 0.67 27.20
CA LEU A 254 21.35 0.97 25.89
C LEU A 254 20.65 2.19 25.31
N LEU A 255 21.39 3.06 24.66
CA LEU A 255 20.89 4.28 24.05
C LEU A 255 21.26 4.28 22.58
N ALA A 256 20.29 4.01 21.72
CA ALA A 256 20.39 4.32 20.31
C ALA A 256 20.16 5.83 20.09
N ARG A 257 20.76 6.41 19.06
CA ARG A 257 20.44 7.76 18.54
C ARG A 257 20.27 7.66 17.03
N ILE A 258 19.03 7.85 16.58
CA ILE A 258 18.66 7.86 15.16
C ILE A 258 18.04 9.21 14.83
N ARG A 259 18.43 9.81 13.70
CA ARG A 259 17.78 11.00 13.14
C ARG A 259 16.96 10.57 11.92
N SER A 260 15.65 10.75 12.00
CA SER A 260 14.69 10.41 10.93
C SER A 260 13.47 11.31 11.01
N ASP A 261 12.92 11.69 9.86
CA ASP A 261 11.60 12.31 9.70
C ASP A 261 10.51 11.27 9.35
N ASP A 262 10.90 10.06 8.96
CA ASP A 262 10.00 8.93 8.73
C ASP A 262 9.54 8.29 10.05
N THR A 263 8.33 8.65 10.48
CA THR A 263 7.69 8.15 11.70
C THR A 263 7.34 6.66 11.63
N GLU A 264 6.90 6.17 10.47
CA GLU A 264 6.52 4.75 10.32
C GLU A 264 7.74 3.85 10.47
N SER A 265 8.86 4.22 9.83
CA SER A 265 10.12 3.46 9.95
C SER A 265 10.64 3.42 11.38
N VAL A 266 10.48 4.51 12.14
CA VAL A 266 10.89 4.58 13.55
C VAL A 266 10.08 3.62 14.41
N ILE A 267 8.75 3.58 14.24
CA ILE A 267 7.87 2.69 15.02
C ILE A 267 8.05 1.24 14.60
N ALA A 268 8.24 0.97 13.30
CA ALA A 268 8.53 -0.39 12.82
C ALA A 268 9.82 -0.94 13.44
N LEU A 269 10.88 -0.11 13.52
CA LEU A 269 12.11 -0.46 14.23
C LEU A 269 11.83 -0.71 15.72
N ALA A 270 11.07 0.16 16.38
CA ALA A 270 10.72 0.03 17.79
C ALA A 270 10.06 -1.32 18.10
N GLN A 271 9.04 -1.69 17.32
CA GLN A 271 8.34 -2.96 17.45
C GLN A 271 9.23 -4.16 17.10
N HIS A 272 10.13 -4.01 16.13
CA HIS A 272 11.13 -5.03 15.84
C HIS A 272 12.08 -5.25 17.01
N LEU A 273 12.59 -4.18 17.62
CA LEU A 273 13.47 -4.25 18.78
C LEU A 273 12.77 -4.90 19.98
N CYS A 274 11.51 -4.53 20.27
CA CYS A 274 10.71 -5.21 21.28
C CYS A 274 10.67 -6.74 21.06
N ARG A 275 10.43 -7.21 19.83
CA ARG A 275 10.48 -8.65 19.53
C ARG A 275 11.87 -9.27 19.67
N VAL A 276 12.91 -8.56 19.26
CA VAL A 276 14.30 -9.04 19.36
C VAL A 276 14.73 -9.23 20.81
N PHE A 277 14.22 -8.38 21.71
CA PHE A 277 14.53 -8.41 23.14
C PHE A 277 13.44 -9.09 24.00
N ASP A 278 12.45 -9.74 23.38
CA ASP A 278 11.32 -10.40 24.06
C ASP A 278 10.52 -9.47 25.01
N GLU A 279 10.38 -8.21 24.59
CA GLU A 279 9.65 -7.17 25.31
C GLU A 279 8.30 -6.88 24.65
N ARG A 280 7.32 -6.50 25.47
CA ARG A 280 6.03 -6.03 24.98
C ARG A 280 6.15 -4.57 24.56
N PHE A 281 5.67 -4.22 23.37
CA PHE A 281 5.51 -2.82 23.01
C PHE A 281 4.26 -2.26 23.71
N VAL A 282 4.44 -1.27 24.58
CA VAL A 282 3.34 -0.64 25.33
C VAL A 282 3.02 0.76 24.83
N GLY A 283 4.02 1.45 24.26
CA GLY A 283 3.81 2.75 23.66
C GLY A 283 5.09 3.53 23.49
N VAL A 284 4.92 4.79 23.18
CA VAL A 284 5.99 5.75 22.94
C VAL A 284 5.79 6.96 23.85
N GLU A 285 6.82 7.35 24.57
CA GLU A 285 6.86 8.59 25.33
C GLU A 285 7.76 9.61 24.63
N THR A 286 7.26 10.83 24.50
CA THR A 286 7.96 11.95 23.87
C THR A 286 8.36 12.97 24.92
N GLU A 287 9.61 12.91 25.39
CA GLU A 287 10.18 13.92 26.29
C GLU A 287 11.22 14.75 25.53
N GLY A 288 10.85 15.98 25.16
CA GLY A 288 11.77 16.89 24.47
C GLY A 288 12.19 16.39 23.08
N ARG A 289 13.49 16.08 22.89
CA ARG A 289 14.06 15.69 21.58
C ARG A 289 14.23 14.18 21.40
N TYR A 290 13.67 13.36 22.30
CA TYR A 290 13.79 11.92 22.20
C TYR A 290 12.47 11.15 22.37
N ILE A 291 12.50 9.93 21.85
CA ILE A 291 11.41 8.97 21.81
C ILE A 291 11.81 7.80 22.69
N ARG A 292 11.12 7.58 23.81
CA ARG A 292 11.32 6.40 24.66
C ARG A 292 10.26 5.35 24.33
N ILE A 293 10.70 4.11 24.15
CA ILE A 293 9.82 2.93 24.04
C ILE A 293 9.93 2.19 25.37
N TYR A 294 8.80 1.84 25.97
CA TYR A 294 8.78 1.10 27.23
C TYR A 294 7.97 -0.19 27.09
N ALA A 295 8.41 -1.21 27.82
CA ALA A 295 7.61 -2.37 28.18
C ALA A 295 6.79 -2.05 29.43
N ASP A 296 5.75 -2.83 29.73
CA ASP A 296 4.93 -2.60 30.92
C ASP A 296 5.77 -2.94 32.14
N ASP A 297 6.23 -1.93 32.86
CA ASP A 297 7.06 -2.09 34.06
C ASP A 297 6.21 -2.23 35.34
N THR A 298 4.87 -2.38 35.21
CA THR A 298 3.99 -2.67 36.34
C THR A 298 3.96 -4.16 36.68
N ALA A 299 5.05 -4.66 37.27
CA ALA A 299 5.08 -5.93 38.00
C ALA A 299 6.03 -5.85 39.21
#